data_AF-A0A9D5G8D3-F1
#
_entry.id   AF-A0A9D5G8D3-F1
#
_cell.length_a   1.000
_cell.length_b   1.000
_cell.length_c   1.000
_cell.angle_alpha   90.00
_cell.angle_beta   90.00
_cell.angle_gamma   90.00
#
_symmetry.space_group_name_H-M   'P 1'
#
loop_
_entity.id
_entity.type
_entity.pdbx_description
1 polymer ?
#
loop_
_entity_poly.entity_id
_entity_poly.type
_entity_poly.pdbx_seq_one_letter_code
_entity_poly.pdbx_strand_id
1 'polypeptide(L)'
;MPAAVNAEEAWNLVIEVGGDEAAQTLLYVMARCLSNENPLEKVRIHVNDSLSFRGLRRHKSGDFRPEQKRGEARRFRLLSDIWVTARDVVEVPSGRGKRNKQINVTSRLIEVAVESEEDVGTQRHGAPIRLPAIVSADAVDIPYAVRAGIGEWAKPYIETPDSVKQMLHKIVQYDVNVDAQRFAMRFSLAVMFRRVGDSVTVGDLLESARLPSPERHADRFKENVEDAFELLRRDGLIGGWRYDGAAEELPRTRWVDKWLDWTVVFTPTPAALVR
;
A
#
# COMPACT_ATOMS: atom_id res chain seq x y z
N MET A 1 5.88 14.72 -18.18
CA MET A 1 4.66 14.82 -17.36
C MET A 1 4.19 13.41 -17.07
N PRO A 2 4.63 12.78 -15.96
CA PRO A 2 4.16 11.45 -15.60
C PRO A 2 2.68 11.53 -15.17
N ALA A 3 1.94 10.49 -15.54
CA ALA A 3 0.49 10.30 -15.47
C ALA A 3 -0.26 11.18 -14.44
N ALA A 4 -1.22 11.97 -14.93
CA ALA A 4 -2.35 12.42 -14.11
C ALA A 4 -3.30 11.22 -14.00
N VAL A 5 -3.42 10.64 -12.81
CA VAL A 5 -4.05 9.31 -12.60
C VAL A 5 -5.42 9.45 -11.95
N ASN A 6 -6.35 8.57 -12.34
CA ASN A 6 -7.53 8.18 -11.56
C ASN A 6 -7.16 7.27 -10.35
N ALA A 7 -5.87 7.17 -9.98
CA ALA A 7 -5.42 6.32 -8.86
C ALA A 7 -5.81 6.91 -7.50
N GLU A 8 -5.97 8.23 -7.40
CA GLU A 8 -6.53 8.86 -6.20
C GLU A 8 -7.99 8.43 -6.01
N GLU A 9 -8.79 8.38 -7.09
CA GLU A 9 -10.15 7.84 -7.06
C GLU A 9 -10.17 6.35 -6.74
N ALA A 10 -9.26 5.54 -7.31
CA ALA A 10 -9.14 4.13 -6.99
C ALA A 10 -8.77 3.89 -5.52
N TRP A 11 -7.86 4.69 -4.95
CA TRP A 11 -7.52 4.61 -3.53
C TRP A 11 -8.69 5.01 -2.63
N ASN A 12 -9.40 6.08 -2.98
CA ASN A 12 -10.62 6.48 -2.28
C ASN A 12 -11.67 5.36 -2.34
N LEU A 13 -11.82 4.69 -3.49
CA LEU A 13 -12.73 3.56 -3.66
C LEU A 13 -12.31 2.33 -2.83
N VAL A 14 -11.01 2.03 -2.74
CA VAL A 14 -10.50 0.96 -1.86
C VAL A 14 -10.90 1.22 -0.40
N ILE A 15 -10.75 2.46 0.04
CA ILE A 15 -11.14 2.88 1.39
C ILE A 15 -12.66 2.86 1.57
N GLU A 16 -13.43 3.32 0.59
CA GLU A 16 -14.90 3.36 0.65
C GLU A 16 -15.51 1.95 0.69
N VAL A 17 -15.03 1.04 -0.15
CA VAL A 17 -15.63 -0.29 -0.35
C VAL A 17 -15.10 -1.30 0.67
N GLY A 18 -13.82 -1.22 1.02
CA GLY A 18 -13.13 -2.23 1.83
C GLY A 18 -12.58 -1.73 3.17
N GLY A 19 -12.71 -0.43 3.45
CA GLY A 19 -12.22 0.19 4.67
C GLY A 19 -10.70 0.15 4.82
N ASP A 20 -10.26 0.43 6.04
CA ASP A 20 -8.84 0.53 6.39
C ASP A 20 -8.06 -0.78 6.19
N GLU A 21 -8.76 -1.91 6.30
CA GLU A 21 -8.22 -3.25 6.17
C GLU A 21 -7.89 -3.58 4.71
N ALA A 22 -8.77 -3.22 3.75
CA ALA A 22 -8.51 -3.46 2.34
C ALA A 22 -7.34 -2.61 1.82
N ALA A 23 -7.16 -1.40 2.33
CA ALA A 23 -5.99 -0.58 2.03
C ALA A 23 -4.68 -1.23 2.50
N GLN A 24 -4.67 -1.87 3.67
CA GLN A 24 -3.51 -2.63 4.15
C GLN A 24 -3.23 -3.85 3.28
N THR A 25 -4.28 -4.60 2.89
CA THR A 25 -4.14 -5.75 1.99
C THR A 25 -3.58 -5.30 0.62
N LEU A 26 -4.07 -4.20 0.06
CA LEU A 26 -3.56 -3.63 -1.19
C LEU A 26 -2.09 -3.25 -1.05
N LEU A 27 -1.70 -2.53 -0.01
CA LEU A 27 -0.30 -2.18 0.24
C LEU A 27 0.56 -3.44 0.29
N TYR A 28 0.14 -4.44 1.06
CA TYR A 28 0.88 -5.68 1.17
C TYR A 28 1.09 -6.34 -0.20
N VAL A 29 0.04 -6.39 -1.04
CA VAL A 29 0.14 -6.90 -2.42
C VAL A 29 1.11 -6.08 -3.25
N MET A 30 0.96 -4.75 -3.26
CA MET A 30 1.82 -3.87 -4.05
C MET A 30 3.27 -4.06 -3.67
N ALA A 31 3.57 -4.08 -2.38
CA ALA A 31 4.94 -4.20 -1.93
C ALA A 31 5.52 -5.60 -2.17
N ARG A 32 4.73 -6.68 -2.07
CA ARG A 32 5.17 -8.03 -2.46
C ARG A 32 5.40 -8.17 -3.96
N CYS A 33 4.58 -7.53 -4.80
CA CYS A 33 4.73 -7.58 -6.26
C CYS A 33 5.90 -6.70 -6.72
N LEU A 34 5.94 -5.44 -6.30
CA LEU A 34 6.92 -4.47 -6.75
C LEU A 34 8.34 -4.70 -6.19
N SER A 35 8.48 -5.45 -5.08
CA SER A 35 9.79 -5.90 -4.59
C SER A 35 10.28 -7.20 -5.23
N ASN A 36 9.50 -7.83 -6.09
CA ASN A 36 9.91 -9.02 -6.83
C ASN A 36 10.87 -8.66 -7.97
N GLU A 37 11.76 -9.58 -8.34
CA GLU A 37 12.66 -9.42 -9.49
C GLU A 37 11.88 -9.24 -10.80
N ASN A 38 10.70 -9.86 -10.89
CA ASN A 38 9.73 -9.66 -11.97
C ASN A 38 8.42 -9.07 -11.41
N PRO A 39 8.27 -7.73 -11.35
CA PRO A 39 7.11 -7.08 -10.73
C PRO A 39 5.76 -7.33 -11.40
N LEU A 40 5.74 -7.80 -12.65
CA LEU A 40 4.53 -8.17 -13.38
C LEU A 40 4.12 -9.62 -13.14
N GLU A 41 4.99 -10.43 -12.54
CA GLU A 41 4.67 -11.82 -12.21
C GLU A 41 3.80 -11.90 -10.95
N LYS A 42 2.80 -12.79 -10.97
CA LYS A 42 1.93 -13.02 -9.82
C LYS A 42 2.71 -13.69 -8.69
N VAL A 43 2.82 -13.00 -7.57
CA VAL A 43 3.49 -13.46 -6.36
C VAL A 43 2.52 -14.27 -5.51
N ARG A 44 3.00 -15.41 -5.01
CA ARG A 44 2.26 -16.20 -4.03
C ARG A 44 2.29 -15.50 -2.67
N ILE A 45 1.10 -15.21 -2.14
CA ILE A 45 0.89 -14.57 -0.85
C ILE A 45 0.12 -15.54 0.06
N HIS A 46 0.71 -15.91 1.20
CA HIS A 46 -0.02 -16.68 2.20
C HIS A 46 -0.98 -15.79 2.97
N VAL A 47 -2.21 -16.28 3.19
CA VAL A 47 -3.25 -15.54 3.93
C VAL A 47 -2.78 -15.23 5.35
N ASN A 48 -2.05 -16.15 5.98
CA ASN A 48 -1.50 -15.95 7.32
C ASN A 48 -0.46 -14.82 7.37
N ASP A 49 0.37 -14.66 6.33
CA ASP A 49 1.37 -13.60 6.29
C ASP A 49 0.71 -12.23 6.11
N SER A 50 -0.33 -12.17 5.27
CA SER A 50 -1.15 -10.97 5.12
C SER A 50 -1.89 -10.60 6.41
N LEU A 51 -2.48 -11.57 7.12
CA LEU A 51 -3.11 -11.34 8.43
C LEU A 51 -2.09 -10.92 9.51
N SER A 52 -0.89 -11.52 9.50
CA SER A 52 0.20 -11.13 10.39
C SER A 52 0.71 -9.72 10.09
N PHE A 53 0.86 -9.36 8.81
CA PHE A 53 1.20 -7.99 8.39
C PHE A 53 0.16 -6.97 8.86
N ARG A 54 -1.12 -7.36 8.88
CA ARG A 54 -2.21 -6.57 9.45
C ARG A 54 -2.27 -6.56 10.98
N GLY A 55 -1.30 -7.18 11.64
CA GLY A 55 -1.14 -7.17 13.10
C GLY A 55 -2.13 -8.06 13.84
N LEU A 56 -2.87 -8.92 13.14
CA LEU A 56 -3.75 -9.84 13.84
C LEU A 56 -2.90 -10.85 14.63
N ARG A 57 -3.30 -11.07 15.88
CA ARG A 57 -2.69 -12.08 16.73
C ARG A 57 -3.24 -13.46 16.40
N ARG A 58 -2.33 -14.42 16.31
CA ARG A 58 -2.66 -15.84 16.18
C ARG A 58 -3.38 -16.32 17.45
N HIS A 59 -4.24 -17.32 17.29
CA HIS A 59 -4.86 -18.00 18.42
C HIS A 59 -3.80 -18.76 19.25
N LYS A 60 -4.15 -19.17 20.47
CA LYS A 60 -3.25 -19.95 21.36
C LYS A 60 -2.74 -21.25 20.71
N SER A 61 -3.45 -21.77 19.72
CA SER A 61 -3.07 -22.94 18.92
C SER A 61 -2.05 -22.64 17.81
N GLY A 62 -1.57 -21.40 17.68
CA GLY A 62 -0.55 -21.00 16.71
C GLY A 62 -1.07 -20.60 15.31
N ASP A 63 -2.39 -20.63 15.09
CA ASP A 63 -3.01 -20.31 13.79
C ASP A 63 -4.12 -19.26 13.91
N PHE A 64 -4.51 -18.67 12.78
CA PHE A 64 -5.62 -17.73 12.69
C PHE A 64 -6.98 -18.43 12.67
N ARG A 65 -8.02 -17.75 13.15
CA ARG A 65 -9.38 -18.29 13.08
C ARG A 65 -9.82 -18.43 11.61
N PRO A 66 -10.57 -19.49 11.25
CA PRO A 66 -11.07 -19.67 9.89
C PRO A 66 -11.82 -18.45 9.34
N GLU A 67 -12.61 -17.78 10.18
CA GLU A 67 -13.34 -16.55 9.83
C GLU A 67 -12.41 -15.40 9.43
N GLN A 68 -11.26 -15.24 10.10
CA GLN A 68 -10.26 -14.22 9.77
C GLN A 68 -9.64 -14.51 8.40
N LYS A 69 -9.30 -15.77 8.13
CA LYS A 69 -8.75 -16.21 6.85
C LYS A 69 -9.75 -16.00 5.70
N ARG A 70 -11.02 -16.38 5.90
CA ARG A 70 -12.10 -16.13 4.93
C ARG A 70 -12.33 -14.64 4.71
N GLY A 71 -12.29 -13.84 5.77
CA GLY A 71 -12.37 -12.39 5.68
C GLY A 71 -11.28 -11.81 4.80
N GLU A 72 -10.04 -12.28 4.95
CA GLU A 72 -8.91 -11.81 4.14
C GLU A 72 -9.05 -12.20 2.68
N ALA A 73 -9.41 -13.45 2.37
CA ALA A 73 -9.66 -13.87 1.00
C ALA A 73 -10.77 -13.06 0.31
N ARG A 74 -11.84 -12.70 1.05
CA ARG A 74 -12.88 -11.79 0.53
C ARG A 74 -12.32 -10.40 0.21
N ARG A 75 -11.37 -9.88 0.99
CA ARG A 75 -10.71 -8.60 0.69
C ARG A 75 -9.87 -8.66 -0.58
N PHE A 76 -9.10 -9.73 -0.80
CA PHE A 76 -8.38 -9.94 -2.06
C PHE A 76 -9.34 -9.93 -3.27
N ARG A 77 -10.51 -10.58 -3.14
CA ARG A 77 -11.52 -10.57 -4.20
C ARG A 77 -12.11 -9.17 -4.42
N LEU A 78 -12.48 -8.49 -3.35
CA LEU A 78 -13.01 -7.13 -3.39
C LEU A 78 -12.04 -6.18 -4.09
N LEU A 79 -10.75 -6.23 -3.73
CA LEU A 79 -9.71 -5.45 -4.39
C LEU A 79 -9.55 -5.85 -5.86
N SER A 80 -9.65 -7.13 -6.18
CA SER A 80 -9.58 -7.58 -7.57
C SER A 80 -10.75 -7.08 -8.40
N ASP A 81 -11.92 -6.82 -7.82
CA ASP A 81 -13.10 -6.34 -8.55
C ASP A 81 -13.06 -4.84 -8.88
N ILE A 82 -12.09 -4.11 -8.34
CA ILE A 82 -11.88 -2.70 -8.66
C ILE A 82 -11.12 -2.56 -9.99
N TRP A 83 -11.63 -1.69 -10.86
CA TRP A 83 -10.98 -1.31 -12.13
C TRP A 83 -10.42 0.11 -12.03
N VAL A 84 -9.20 0.29 -12.52
CA VAL A 84 -8.46 1.55 -12.46
C VAL A 84 -8.08 1.98 -13.86
N THR A 85 -8.27 3.27 -14.17
CA THR A 85 -7.81 3.87 -15.43
C THR A 85 -6.63 4.79 -15.20
N ALA A 86 -5.46 4.44 -15.74
CA ALA A 86 -4.26 5.27 -15.70
C ALA A 86 -3.98 5.88 -17.08
N ARG A 87 -3.35 7.07 -17.10
CA ARG A 87 -2.83 7.64 -18.35
C ARG A 87 -1.41 7.12 -18.57
N ASP A 88 -1.20 6.35 -19.63
CA ASP A 88 0.13 5.89 -20.04
C ASP A 88 0.63 6.66 -21.27
N VAL A 89 1.95 6.68 -21.49
CA VAL A 89 2.59 7.27 -22.67
C VAL A 89 3.21 6.16 -23.49
N VAL A 90 2.66 5.92 -24.68
CA VAL A 90 3.19 4.89 -25.58
C VAL A 90 3.84 5.54 -26.79
N GLU A 91 4.99 5.01 -27.20
CA GLU A 91 5.61 5.36 -28.48
C GLU A 91 4.79 4.75 -29.62
N VAL A 92 4.18 5.61 -30.43
CA VAL A 92 3.50 5.20 -31.67
C VAL A 92 4.33 5.62 -32.89
N PRO A 93 4.40 4.78 -33.94
CA PRO A 93 5.03 5.15 -35.19
C PRO A 93 4.26 6.31 -35.84
N SER A 94 4.97 7.36 -36.24
CA SER A 94 4.43 8.57 -36.86
C SER A 94 5.32 8.99 -38.03
N GLY A 95 4.99 8.53 -39.24
CA GLY A 95 5.76 8.83 -40.45
C GLY A 95 7.17 8.23 -40.40
N ARG A 96 8.22 9.07 -40.49
CA ARG A 96 9.63 8.66 -40.42
C ARG A 96 10.22 8.58 -38.99
N GLY A 97 9.42 8.81 -37.96
CA GLY A 97 9.87 8.83 -36.57
C GLY A 97 8.87 8.20 -35.60
N LYS A 98 9.22 8.20 -34.32
CA LYS A 98 8.32 7.81 -33.23
C LYS A 98 7.76 9.06 -32.56
N ARG A 99 6.50 9.01 -32.14
CA ARG A 99 5.87 10.07 -31.37
C ARG A 99 5.22 9.49 -30.12
N ASN A 100 5.39 10.18 -29.00
CA ASN A 100 4.73 9.83 -27.75
C ASN A 100 3.24 10.20 -27.85
N LYS A 101 2.37 9.23 -27.59
CA LYS A 101 0.92 9.43 -27.50
C LYS A 101 0.45 9.02 -26.11
N GLN A 102 -0.31 9.91 -25.48
CA GLN A 102 -1.01 9.59 -24.25
C GLN A 102 -2.21 8.70 -24.55
N ILE A 103 -2.31 7.58 -23.84
CA ILE A 103 -3.45 6.67 -23.90
C ILE A 103 -4.01 6.45 -22.50
N ASN A 104 -5.27 6.07 -22.41
CA ASN A 104 -5.85 5.59 -21.16
C ASN A 104 -5.70 4.06 -21.12
N VAL A 105 -5.06 3.54 -20.09
CA VAL A 105 -4.93 2.12 -19.79
C VAL A 105 -5.90 1.80 -18.66
N THR A 106 -6.88 0.95 -18.92
CA THR A 106 -7.83 0.46 -17.92
C THR A 106 -7.45 -0.97 -17.55
N SER A 107 -7.16 -1.21 -16.28
CA SER A 107 -6.76 -2.53 -15.78
C SER A 107 -7.36 -2.80 -14.40
N ARG A 108 -7.32 -4.05 -13.94
CA ARG A 108 -7.72 -4.44 -12.58
C ARG A 108 -6.77 -3.82 -11.55
N LEU A 109 -7.26 -3.42 -10.38
CA LEU A 109 -6.43 -2.86 -9.31
C LEU A 109 -5.38 -3.89 -8.85
N ILE A 110 -5.84 -5.10 -8.53
CA ILE A 110 -4.98 -6.27 -8.36
C ILE A 110 -5.50 -7.42 -9.22
N GLU A 111 -4.59 -8.22 -9.73
CA GLU A 111 -4.93 -9.48 -10.37
C GLU A 111 -4.82 -10.61 -9.37
N VAL A 112 -5.84 -11.47 -9.29
CA VAL A 112 -5.78 -12.67 -8.44
C VAL A 112 -5.91 -13.90 -9.32
N ALA A 113 -4.91 -14.78 -9.27
CA ALA A 113 -4.97 -16.13 -9.80
C ALA A 113 -4.99 -17.14 -8.63
N VAL A 114 -5.68 -18.26 -8.81
CA VAL A 114 -5.88 -19.28 -7.77
C VAL A 114 -4.96 -20.47 -8.06
N GLU A 115 -4.33 -21.00 -7.02
CA GLU A 115 -3.73 -22.34 -7.03
C GLU A 115 -4.45 -23.20 -5.99
N SER A 116 -4.97 -24.36 -6.40
CA SER A 116 -5.52 -25.38 -5.48
C SER A 116 -4.47 -26.42 -5.09
N GLU A 117 -4.69 -27.18 -4.02
CA GLU A 117 -3.83 -28.31 -3.64
C GLU A 117 -3.84 -29.47 -4.66
N GLU A 118 -4.86 -29.56 -5.51
CA GLU A 118 -4.89 -30.53 -6.63
C GLU A 118 -3.86 -30.15 -7.72
N ASP A 119 -3.63 -28.85 -7.96
CA ASP A 119 -2.66 -28.36 -8.96
C ASP A 119 -1.21 -28.74 -8.62
N VAL A 120 -0.86 -28.77 -7.33
CA VAL A 120 0.46 -29.15 -6.83
C VAL A 120 0.69 -30.66 -6.94
N GLY A 121 -0.37 -31.47 -6.85
CA GLY A 121 -0.33 -32.93 -7.07
C GLY A 121 -0.18 -33.28 -8.56
N THR A 122 -0.92 -32.61 -9.45
CA THR A 122 -0.90 -32.87 -10.90
C THR A 122 0.35 -32.35 -11.62
N GLN A 123 1.08 -31.38 -11.06
CA GLN A 123 2.39 -30.96 -11.60
C GLN A 123 3.42 -32.11 -11.62
N ARG A 124 3.26 -33.13 -10.78
CA ARG A 124 4.10 -34.34 -10.86
C ARG A 124 3.80 -35.22 -12.08
N HIS A 125 2.65 -35.07 -12.75
CA HIS A 125 2.14 -36.05 -13.73
C HIS A 125 1.68 -35.45 -15.08
N GLY A 126 2.09 -34.22 -15.45
CA GLY A 126 2.07 -33.76 -16.85
C GLY A 126 0.70 -33.64 -17.53
N ALA A 127 -0.37 -33.33 -16.79
CA ALA A 127 -1.71 -33.12 -17.33
C ALA A 127 -2.02 -31.61 -17.56
N PRO A 128 -2.91 -31.25 -18.52
CA PRO A 128 -3.20 -29.86 -18.85
C PRO A 128 -3.96 -29.13 -17.74
N ILE A 129 -3.53 -27.89 -17.50
CA ILE A 129 -3.96 -26.96 -16.43
C ILE A 129 -5.48 -26.78 -16.45
N ARG A 130 -6.16 -27.04 -15.33
CA ARG A 130 -7.55 -26.61 -15.07
C ARG A 130 -7.55 -25.67 -13.87
N LEU A 131 -7.78 -24.39 -14.11
CA LEU A 131 -7.86 -23.35 -13.07
C LEU A 131 -9.13 -23.55 -12.20
N PRO A 132 -9.03 -23.61 -10.87
CA PRO A 132 -10.21 -23.59 -10.00
C PRO A 132 -10.66 -22.16 -9.69
N ALA A 133 -11.99 -21.98 -9.65
CA ALA A 133 -12.63 -20.73 -9.28
C ALA A 133 -12.22 -20.31 -7.86
N ILE A 134 -12.02 -19.00 -7.66
CA ILE A 134 -11.89 -18.39 -6.35
C ILE A 134 -13.03 -18.93 -5.48
N VAL A 135 -12.63 -19.63 -4.41
CA VAL A 135 -13.45 -20.18 -3.32
C VAL A 135 -14.78 -19.45 -3.26
N SER A 136 -15.86 -20.19 -3.54
CA SER A 136 -17.21 -19.68 -3.39
C SER A 136 -17.31 -19.04 -2.00
N ALA A 137 -17.90 -17.85 -1.90
CA ALA A 137 -18.05 -17.16 -0.60
C ALA A 137 -18.76 -18.04 0.45
N ASP A 138 -19.45 -19.08 -0.01
CA ASP A 138 -20.21 -20.09 0.74
C ASP A 138 -19.52 -21.47 0.83
N ALA A 139 -18.30 -21.63 0.32
CA ALA A 139 -17.58 -22.90 0.38
C ALA A 139 -16.96 -23.14 1.77
N VAL A 140 -17.02 -24.39 2.22
CA VAL A 140 -16.54 -24.87 3.54
C VAL A 140 -15.03 -24.65 3.73
N ASP A 141 -14.29 -24.49 2.63
CA ASP A 141 -12.83 -24.44 2.60
C ASP A 141 -12.22 -23.19 3.26
N ILE A 142 -11.06 -23.40 3.89
CA ILE A 142 -10.30 -22.37 4.60
C ILE A 142 -9.15 -21.91 3.68
N PRO A 143 -9.13 -20.65 3.23
CA PRO A 143 -8.15 -20.18 2.26
C PRO A 143 -6.74 -20.14 2.86
N TYR A 144 -5.74 -20.66 2.12
CA TYR A 144 -4.35 -20.77 2.56
C TYR A 144 -3.40 -19.77 1.88
N ALA A 145 -3.50 -19.62 0.55
CA ALA A 145 -2.69 -18.69 -0.23
C ALA A 145 -3.45 -18.17 -1.46
N VAL A 146 -2.99 -17.04 -2.00
CA VAL A 146 -3.47 -16.43 -3.25
C VAL A 146 -2.27 -16.07 -4.13
N ARG A 147 -2.39 -16.19 -5.46
CA ARG A 147 -1.43 -15.56 -6.36
C ARG A 147 -1.93 -14.19 -6.73
N ALA A 148 -1.26 -13.15 -6.25
CA ALA A 148 -1.62 -11.78 -6.52
C ALA A 148 -0.60 -11.14 -7.46
N GLY A 149 -1.07 -10.40 -8.45
CA GLY A 149 -0.29 -9.49 -9.29
C GLY A 149 -0.84 -8.08 -9.18
N ILE A 150 -0.03 -7.10 -9.55
CA ILE A 150 -0.49 -5.72 -9.69
C ILE A 150 -0.90 -5.47 -11.14
N GLY A 151 -1.99 -4.73 -11.35
CA GLY A 151 -2.45 -4.42 -12.71
C GLY A 151 -1.54 -3.46 -13.45
N GLU A 152 -1.73 -3.36 -14.77
CA GLU A 152 -0.91 -2.51 -15.66
C GLU A 152 -0.92 -1.02 -15.28
N TRP A 153 -1.93 -0.55 -14.55
CA TRP A 153 -1.97 0.82 -14.00
C TRP A 153 -0.73 1.16 -13.17
N ALA A 154 -0.09 0.14 -12.57
CA ALA A 154 1.07 0.31 -11.72
C ALA A 154 2.41 0.26 -12.47
N LYS A 155 2.39 0.10 -13.80
CA LYS A 155 3.59 0.10 -14.64
C LYS A 155 4.55 1.29 -14.38
N PRO A 156 4.08 2.53 -14.14
CA PRO A 156 4.98 3.62 -13.75
C PRO A 156 5.78 3.32 -12.48
N TYR A 157 5.20 2.61 -11.50
CA TYR A 157 5.88 2.20 -10.26
C TYR A 157 6.89 1.07 -10.47
N ILE A 158 6.71 0.25 -11.51
CA ILE A 158 7.64 -0.82 -11.90
C ILE A 158 8.87 -0.22 -12.59
N GLU A 159 8.63 0.78 -13.43
CA GLU A 159 9.65 1.55 -14.16
C GLU A 159 10.35 2.60 -13.28
N THR A 160 9.94 2.72 -12.02
CA THR A 160 10.51 3.64 -11.04
C THR A 160 11.92 3.19 -10.60
N PRO A 161 12.83 4.13 -10.25
CA PRO A 161 14.15 3.81 -9.71
C PRO A 161 14.14 2.79 -8.56
N ASP A 162 15.23 2.03 -8.43
CA ASP A 162 15.42 0.99 -7.40
C ASP A 162 15.10 1.45 -5.97
N SER A 163 15.22 2.75 -5.71
CA SER A 163 14.89 3.33 -4.42
C SER A 163 13.42 3.19 -4.01
N VAL A 164 12.47 3.20 -4.95
CA VAL A 164 11.04 2.98 -4.62
C VAL A 164 10.76 1.51 -4.35
N LYS A 165 11.46 0.60 -5.03
CA LYS A 165 11.42 -0.83 -4.71
C LYS A 165 11.99 -1.10 -3.32
N GLN A 166 13.12 -0.46 -2.98
CA GLN A 166 13.71 -0.52 -1.63
C GLN A 166 12.76 0.05 -0.57
N MET A 167 12.07 1.15 -0.88
CA MET A 167 11.05 1.75 0.00
C MET A 167 9.92 0.75 0.29
N LEU A 168 9.32 0.16 -0.75
CA LEU A 168 8.25 -0.81 -0.59
C LEU A 168 8.71 -2.06 0.18
N HIS A 169 9.95 -2.51 -0.05
CA HIS A 169 10.54 -3.60 0.72
C HIS A 169 10.64 -3.27 2.21
N LYS A 170 11.02 -2.03 2.57
CA LYS A 170 11.09 -1.58 3.96
C LYS A 170 9.72 -1.46 4.60
N ILE A 171 8.74 -0.93 3.87
CA ILE A 171 7.38 -0.75 4.39
C ILE A 171 6.74 -2.09 4.80
N VAL A 172 7.02 -3.19 4.07
CA VAL A 172 6.50 -4.53 4.42
C VAL A 172 7.09 -5.08 5.71
N GLN A 173 8.25 -4.57 6.14
CA GLN A 173 8.93 -5.00 7.35
C GLN A 173 8.39 -4.29 8.61
N TYR A 174 7.56 -3.27 8.45
CA TYR A 174 6.96 -2.56 9.58
C TYR A 174 5.92 -3.43 10.29
N ASP A 175 6.03 -3.48 11.63
CA ASP A 175 5.07 -4.13 12.50
C ASP A 175 3.93 -3.15 12.81
N VAL A 176 2.75 -3.43 12.28
CA VAL A 176 1.57 -2.58 12.50
C VAL A 176 1.05 -2.60 13.93
N ASN A 177 1.55 -3.48 14.80
CA ASN A 177 1.24 -3.46 16.23
C ASN A 177 2.07 -2.41 17.00
N VAL A 178 3.13 -1.89 16.38
CA VAL A 178 3.94 -0.81 16.93
C VAL A 178 3.46 0.50 16.32
N ASP A 179 2.88 1.40 17.14
CA ASP A 179 2.22 2.62 16.66
C ASP A 179 3.09 3.44 15.71
N ALA A 180 4.35 3.72 16.08
CA ALA A 180 5.27 4.48 15.23
C ALA A 180 5.52 3.80 13.86
N GLN A 181 5.67 2.48 13.82
CA GLN A 181 5.88 1.74 12.56
C GLN A 181 4.60 1.70 11.72
N ARG A 182 3.45 1.53 12.36
CA ARG A 182 2.13 1.65 11.72
C ARG A 182 1.93 3.03 11.12
N PHE A 183 2.26 4.09 11.85
CA PHE A 183 2.14 5.47 11.37
C PHE A 183 3.10 5.72 10.21
N ALA A 184 4.34 5.27 10.30
CA ALA A 184 5.33 5.38 9.23
C ALA A 184 4.86 4.67 7.95
N MET A 185 4.31 3.46 8.07
CA MET A 185 3.67 2.76 6.96
C MET A 185 2.59 3.63 6.31
N ARG A 186 1.69 4.21 7.11
CA ARG A 186 0.57 5.03 6.62
C ARG A 186 1.01 6.34 5.99
N PHE A 187 1.99 7.03 6.59
CA PHE A 187 2.56 8.24 6.02
C PHE A 187 3.29 7.96 4.72
N SER A 188 4.05 6.86 4.63
CA SER A 188 4.69 6.43 3.38
C SER A 188 3.67 6.24 2.26
N LEU A 189 2.52 5.65 2.58
CA LEU A 189 1.43 5.50 1.61
C LEU A 189 0.83 6.83 1.18
N ALA A 190 0.54 7.71 2.14
CA ALA A 190 0.00 9.03 1.84
C ALA A 190 0.96 9.81 0.93
N VAL A 191 2.26 9.78 1.22
CA VAL A 191 3.30 10.43 0.42
C VAL A 191 3.40 9.80 -0.98
N MET A 192 3.43 8.48 -1.11
CA MET A 192 3.54 7.79 -2.40
C MET A 192 2.32 8.02 -3.32
N PHE A 193 1.10 8.01 -2.77
CA PHE A 193 -0.13 8.02 -3.58
C PHE A 193 -0.76 9.40 -3.73
N ARG A 194 -0.75 10.23 -2.68
CA ARG A 194 -1.49 11.50 -2.68
C ARG A 194 -0.62 12.70 -3.05
N ARG A 195 0.66 12.48 -3.37
CA ARG A 195 1.64 13.56 -3.61
C ARG A 195 1.51 14.61 -2.52
N VAL A 196 1.52 14.18 -1.25
CA VAL A 196 1.70 15.10 -0.13
C VAL A 196 2.89 15.97 -0.51
N GLY A 197 2.66 17.27 -0.66
CA GLY A 197 3.70 18.19 -1.09
C GLY A 197 4.87 18.17 -0.12
N ASP A 198 5.95 18.86 -0.46
CA ASP A 198 7.10 19.00 0.45
C ASP A 198 6.72 19.67 1.79
N SER A 199 5.48 20.21 1.89
CA SER A 199 4.90 20.86 3.06
C SER A 199 3.41 20.50 3.18
N VAL A 200 2.97 20.12 4.38
CA VAL A 200 1.56 19.75 4.69
C VAL A 200 1.26 20.03 6.17
N THR A 201 0.00 20.31 6.53
CA THR A 201 -0.37 20.37 7.95
C THR A 201 -0.39 18.98 8.59
N VAL A 202 -0.16 18.89 9.90
CA VAL A 202 -0.26 17.60 10.62
C VAL A 202 -1.67 17.04 10.50
N GLY A 203 -2.71 17.87 10.61
CA GLY A 203 -4.11 17.48 10.43
C GLY A 203 -4.38 16.85 9.07
N ASP A 204 -3.99 17.54 7.98
CA ASP A 204 -4.17 17.03 6.62
C ASP A 204 -3.35 15.77 6.36
N LEU A 205 -2.16 15.66 6.97
CA LEU A 205 -1.32 14.48 6.87
C LEU A 205 -1.95 13.29 7.58
N LEU A 206 -2.48 13.47 8.80
CA LEU A 206 -3.18 12.42 9.54
C LEU A 206 -4.45 12.01 8.80
N GLU A 207 -5.23 12.96 8.28
CA GLU A 207 -6.39 12.66 7.45
C GLU A 207 -6.00 11.88 6.20
N SER A 208 -4.92 12.30 5.53
CA SER A 208 -4.39 11.64 4.34
C SER A 208 -3.86 10.24 4.62
N ALA A 209 -3.28 10.04 5.80
CA ALA A 209 -2.85 8.76 6.32
C ALA A 209 -4.00 7.94 6.93
N ARG A 210 -5.22 8.50 6.99
CA ARG A 210 -6.41 7.95 7.65
C ARG A 210 -6.14 7.54 9.11
N LEU A 211 -5.30 8.30 9.79
CA LEU A 211 -5.04 8.16 11.21
C LEU A 211 -6.06 9.01 11.98
N PRO A 212 -6.74 8.45 13.00
CA PRO A 212 -7.66 9.23 13.80
C PRO A 212 -6.92 10.33 14.58
N SER A 213 -7.58 11.46 14.78
CA SER A 213 -7.08 12.50 15.68
C SER A 213 -6.95 11.93 17.11
N PRO A 214 -5.95 12.38 17.89
CA PRO A 214 -5.74 11.84 19.22
C PRO A 214 -6.86 12.24 20.19
N GLU A 215 -7.71 11.28 20.55
CA GLU A 215 -8.76 11.47 21.56
C GLU A 215 -8.26 11.28 22.99
N ARG A 216 -7.25 10.42 23.19
CA ARG A 216 -6.67 10.07 24.50
C ARG A 216 -5.16 9.91 24.37
N HIS A 217 -4.42 10.25 25.44
CA HIS A 217 -2.95 10.19 25.47
C HIS A 217 -2.29 10.93 24.29
N ALA A 218 -2.76 12.16 24.02
CA ALA A 218 -2.31 12.94 22.88
C ALA A 218 -0.79 13.16 22.86
N ASP A 219 -0.14 13.29 24.02
CA ASP A 219 1.32 13.44 24.11
C ASP A 219 2.03 12.23 23.47
N ARG A 220 1.62 11.02 23.86
CA ARG A 220 2.17 9.77 23.31
C ARG A 220 1.84 9.59 21.83
N PHE A 221 0.66 10.06 21.40
CA PHE A 221 0.30 10.02 19.99
C PHE A 221 1.21 10.92 19.16
N LYS A 222 1.47 12.16 19.62
CA LYS A 222 2.41 13.08 18.99
C LYS A 222 3.82 12.48 18.96
N GLU A 223 4.29 11.91 20.05
CA GLU A 223 5.57 11.19 20.10
C GLU A 223 5.63 10.07 19.05
N ASN A 224 4.61 9.22 18.97
CA ASN A 224 4.56 8.15 17.96
C ASN A 224 4.56 8.68 16.52
N VAL A 225 3.96 9.85 16.26
CA VAL A 225 3.99 10.50 14.94
C VAL A 225 5.39 11.01 14.62
N GLU A 226 6.07 11.63 15.59
CA GLU A 226 7.44 12.13 15.42
C GLU A 226 8.45 10.97 15.27
N ASP A 227 8.28 9.91 16.06
CA ASP A 227 9.03 8.66 15.93
C ASP A 227 8.81 8.00 14.57
N ALA A 228 7.59 8.08 14.03
CA ALA A 228 7.30 7.60 12.68
C ALA A 228 8.07 8.40 11.62
N PHE A 229 8.11 9.73 11.71
CA PHE A 229 8.91 10.54 10.80
C PHE A 229 10.40 10.24 10.90
N GLU A 230 10.90 10.02 12.11
CA GLU A 230 12.29 9.61 12.32
C GLU A 230 12.59 8.22 11.75
N LEU A 231 11.63 7.27 11.87
CA LEU A 231 11.73 5.96 11.24
C LEU A 231 11.83 6.07 9.71
N LEU A 232 10.97 6.90 9.10
CA LEU A 232 11.01 7.16 7.65
C LEU A 232 12.35 7.77 7.22
N ARG A 233 12.90 8.67 8.03
CA ARG A 233 14.21 9.29 7.77
C ARG A 233 15.33 8.26 7.85
N ARG A 234 15.36 7.48 8.92
CA ARG A 234 16.35 6.43 9.15
C ARG A 234 16.34 5.38 8.04
N ASP A 235 15.17 5.02 7.56
CA ASP A 235 15.00 4.03 6.51
C ASP A 235 15.16 4.62 5.09
N GLY A 236 15.51 5.91 5.00
CA GLY A 236 15.85 6.59 3.74
C GLY A 236 14.65 6.95 2.87
N LEU A 237 13.44 6.92 3.44
CA LEU A 237 12.21 7.23 2.71
C LEU A 237 12.03 8.75 2.55
N ILE A 238 12.49 9.51 3.55
CA ILE A 238 12.60 10.98 3.52
C ILE A 238 14.02 11.40 3.88
N GLY A 239 14.49 12.52 3.36
CA GLY A 239 15.81 13.06 3.70
C GLY A 239 15.84 13.68 5.10
N GLY A 240 14.70 14.19 5.54
CA GLY A 240 14.51 14.79 6.86
C GLY A 240 13.11 15.37 7.00
N TRP A 241 12.79 15.84 8.19
CA TRP A 241 11.53 16.52 8.48
C TRP A 241 11.76 17.63 9.51
N ARG A 242 10.91 18.65 9.48
CA ARG A 242 10.85 19.71 10.49
C ARG A 242 9.47 20.34 10.52
N TYR A 243 9.05 20.87 11.66
CA TYR A 243 7.91 21.78 11.69
C TYR A 243 8.32 23.15 11.16
N ASP A 244 7.50 23.73 10.28
CA ASP A 244 7.63 25.11 9.85
C ASP A 244 6.98 26.05 10.87
N GLY A 245 7.68 27.12 11.24
CA GLY A 245 7.19 28.07 12.25
C GLY A 245 7.20 27.57 13.71
N ALA A 246 7.91 26.50 14.04
CA ALA A 246 7.98 25.86 15.36
C ALA A 246 8.59 26.72 16.51
N ALA A 247 8.75 28.03 16.31
CA ALA A 247 9.27 28.94 17.32
C ALA A 247 8.26 29.22 18.45
N GLU A 248 6.97 28.92 18.25
CA GLU A 248 5.98 28.99 19.32
C GLU A 248 5.89 27.67 20.09
N GLU A 249 6.17 27.71 21.40
CA GLU A 249 5.85 26.61 22.29
C GLU A 249 4.35 26.29 22.23
N LEU A 250 4.02 24.99 22.25
CA LEU A 250 2.63 24.55 22.35
C LEU A 250 2.03 25.05 23.68
N PRO A 251 0.78 25.53 23.68
CA PRO A 251 0.14 26.00 24.90
C PRO A 251 -0.01 24.85 25.90
N ARG A 252 -0.12 25.15 27.20
CA ARG A 252 -0.27 24.09 28.22
C ARG A 252 -1.60 23.33 28.15
N THR A 253 -2.60 23.87 27.45
CA THR A 253 -3.96 23.30 27.32
C THR A 253 -4.47 23.49 25.91
N ARG A 254 -5.31 22.56 25.42
CA ARG A 254 -5.85 22.55 24.03
C ARG A 254 -4.76 22.65 22.95
N TRP A 255 -3.60 22.07 23.24
CA TRP A 255 -2.47 22.13 22.33
C TRP A 255 -2.64 21.24 21.10
N VAL A 256 -3.49 20.22 21.18
CA VAL A 256 -3.74 19.27 20.10
C VAL A 256 -4.23 20.00 18.86
N ASP A 257 -5.24 20.86 18.98
CA ASP A 257 -5.78 21.61 17.84
C ASP A 257 -4.70 22.48 17.20
N LYS A 258 -3.92 23.19 18.03
CA LYS A 258 -2.79 24.01 17.55
C LYS A 258 -1.71 23.18 16.87
N TRP A 259 -1.42 21.98 17.38
CA TRP A 259 -0.44 21.07 16.79
C TRP A 259 -0.94 20.47 15.46
N LEU A 260 -2.23 20.18 15.33
CA LEU A 260 -2.81 19.73 14.07
C LEU A 260 -2.68 20.79 12.96
N ASP A 261 -2.74 22.07 13.33
CA ASP A 261 -2.53 23.19 12.40
C ASP A 261 -1.05 23.44 12.06
N TRP A 262 -0.10 22.79 12.75
CA TRP A 262 1.31 22.94 12.44
C TRP A 262 1.63 22.34 11.08
N THR A 263 2.49 23.05 10.35
CA THR A 263 2.97 22.58 9.05
C THR A 263 4.23 21.77 9.24
N VAL A 264 4.25 20.55 8.72
CA VAL A 264 5.44 19.71 8.62
C VAL A 264 6.02 19.80 7.21
N VAL A 265 7.31 20.06 7.12
CA VAL A 265 8.07 20.13 5.88
C VAL A 265 8.97 18.91 5.80
N PHE A 266 8.83 18.14 4.72
CA PHE A 266 9.66 16.97 4.42
C PHE A 266 10.74 17.35 3.42
N THR A 267 11.98 17.03 3.73
CA THR A 267 13.07 17.12 2.78
C THR A 267 13.05 15.86 1.90
N PRO A 268 12.98 15.98 0.58
CA PRO A 268 12.98 14.81 -0.30
C PRO A 268 14.34 14.10 -0.25
N THR A 269 14.33 12.78 -0.37
CA THR A 269 15.55 12.00 -0.68
C THR A 269 15.87 12.09 -2.18
N PRO A 270 17.12 11.86 -2.61
CA PRO A 270 17.47 11.71 -4.02
C PRO A 270 16.61 10.66 -4.75
N ALA A 271 16.18 9.63 -4.01
CA ALA A 271 15.22 8.61 -4.40
C ALA A 271 13.82 9.15 -4.77
N ALA A 272 13.34 10.17 -4.05
CA ALA A 272 12.06 10.82 -4.27
C ALA A 272 12.13 11.99 -5.29
N LEU A 273 13.35 12.42 -5.64
CA LEU A 273 13.60 13.54 -6.57
C LEU A 273 13.57 13.16 -8.05
N VAL A 274 13.30 11.90 -8.40
CA VAL A 274 13.14 11.47 -9.81
C VAL A 274 11.74 11.91 -10.28
N ARG A 275 11.67 13.16 -10.74
CA ARG A 275 10.51 13.79 -11.39
C ARG A 275 10.35 13.39 -12.86
#